data_AF-A0A2D7BRU7-F1
#
_entry.id   AF-A0A2D7BRU7-F1
#
_cell.length_a   1.000
_cell.length_b   1.000
_cell.length_c   1.000
_cell.angle_alpha   90.00
_cell.angle_beta   90.00
_cell.angle_gamma   90.00
#
_symmetry.space_group_name_H-M   'P 1'
#
loop_
_entity.id
_entity.type
_entity.pdbx_description
1 polymer ?
#
loop_
_entity_poly.entity_id
_entity_poly.type
_entity_poly.pdbx_seq_one_letter_code
_entity_poly.pdbx_strand_id
1 'polypeptide(L)'
;MIYKKNIFLIIFFICFIKFSFANECQNFDEKVNEAKSYFPYHNEIILNYSLRSAFIKNYNKFSKTNEKLIADKIILLTLLDRNEWYVFASLKNCLVFWINLEPDRFIELIDGGAIAKDQGHWRN
;
A
#
# COMPACT_ATOMS: atom_id res chain seq x y z
N MET A 1 -6.30 4.17 51.81
CA MET A 1 -6.81 3.24 50.76
C MET A 1 -7.38 4.06 49.58
N ILE A 2 -6.55 4.87 48.90
CA ILE A 2 -7.02 5.82 47.85
C ILE A 2 -6.17 5.75 46.56
N TYR A 3 -4.90 5.31 46.64
CA TYR A 3 -3.98 5.34 45.49
C TYR A 3 -4.10 4.17 44.49
N LYS A 4 -4.67 3.01 44.87
CA LYS A 4 -4.79 1.87 43.95
C LYS A 4 -5.88 2.03 42.87
N LYS A 5 -6.86 2.91 43.08
CA LYS A 5 -8.04 3.04 42.18
C LYS A 5 -7.75 3.88 40.93
N ASN A 6 -6.77 4.80 40.98
CA ASN A 6 -6.43 5.68 39.87
C ASN A 6 -5.43 5.06 38.86
N ILE A 7 -4.54 4.16 39.32
CA ILE A 7 -3.59 3.48 38.42
C ILE A 7 -4.32 2.55 37.45
N PHE A 8 -5.37 1.87 37.90
CA PHE A 8 -6.17 0.97 37.05
C PHE A 8 -6.86 1.72 35.90
N LEU A 9 -7.38 2.94 36.16
CA LEU A 9 -8.00 3.79 35.15
C LEU A 9 -6.99 4.28 34.10
N ILE A 10 -5.77 4.64 34.51
CA ILE A 10 -4.72 5.09 33.60
C ILE A 10 -4.24 3.92 32.71
N ILE A 11 -4.06 2.73 33.28
CA ILE A 11 -3.66 1.53 32.51
C ILE A 11 -4.78 1.13 31.55
N PHE A 12 -6.05 1.19 31.96
CA PHE A 12 -7.19 0.90 31.10
C PHE A 12 -7.30 1.91 29.94
N PHE A 13 -7.05 3.19 30.19
CA PHE A 13 -7.06 4.24 29.17
C PHE A 13 -5.92 4.10 28.16
N ILE A 14 -4.70 3.77 28.61
CA ILE A 14 -3.55 3.47 27.73
C ILE A 14 -3.81 2.21 26.90
N CYS A 15 -4.52 1.22 27.45
CA CYS A 15 -4.92 0.01 26.73
C CYS A 15 -5.98 0.32 25.65
N PHE A 16 -6.93 1.22 25.94
CA PHE A 16 -7.98 1.65 25.00
C PHE A 16 -7.42 2.44 23.81
N ILE A 17 -6.42 3.30 24.04
CA ILE A 17 -5.73 4.03 22.96
C ILE A 17 -4.99 3.04 22.04
N LYS A 18 -4.33 2.01 22.61
CA LYS A 18 -3.66 0.99 21.80
C LYS A 18 -4.63 0.09 21.02
N PHE A 19 -5.86 -0.12 21.53
CA PHE A 19 -6.86 -0.95 20.87
C PHE A 19 -7.58 -0.26 19.71
N SER A 20 -7.51 1.07 19.61
CA SER A 20 -8.15 1.83 18.51
C SER A 20 -7.31 1.90 17.23
N PHE A 21 -6.07 1.40 17.23
CA PHE A 21 -5.21 1.35 16.04
C PHE A 21 -5.42 0.11 15.17
N ALA A 22 -6.53 -0.60 15.33
CA ALA A 22 -6.89 -1.70 14.45
C ALA A 22 -7.78 -1.19 13.30
N ASN A 23 -7.26 -1.22 12.07
CA ASN A 23 -8.00 -1.08 10.81
C ASN A 23 -8.54 0.32 10.42
N GLU A 24 -7.88 1.41 10.80
CA GLU A 24 -8.23 2.71 10.23
C GLU A 24 -7.74 2.83 8.76
N CYS A 25 -8.67 3.18 7.88
CA CYS A 25 -8.40 3.49 6.48
C CYS A 25 -7.27 4.53 6.38
N GLN A 26 -6.11 4.11 5.87
CA GLN A 26 -5.05 5.05 5.53
C GLN A 26 -5.45 5.81 4.27
N ASN A 27 -5.59 7.13 4.38
CA ASN A 27 -5.93 7.99 3.24
C ASN A 27 -4.88 7.82 2.14
N PHE A 28 -5.34 7.43 0.95
CA PHE A 28 -4.46 7.10 -0.16
C PHE A 28 -3.64 8.30 -0.64
N ASP A 29 -4.28 9.45 -0.80
CA ASP A 29 -3.59 10.63 -1.34
C ASP A 29 -2.56 11.17 -0.33
N GLU A 30 -2.84 11.09 0.97
CA GLU A 30 -1.86 11.41 2.02
C GLU A 30 -0.63 10.50 1.96
N LYS A 31 -0.84 9.18 1.79
CA LYS A 31 0.26 8.21 1.70
C LYS A 31 1.11 8.37 0.45
N VAL A 32 0.49 8.69 -0.68
CA VAL A 32 1.21 8.99 -1.93
C VAL A 32 2.01 10.29 -1.78
N ASN A 33 1.44 11.33 -1.15
CA ASN A 33 2.15 12.60 -0.91
C ASN A 33 3.30 12.45 0.10
N GLU A 34 3.11 11.63 1.13
CA GLU A 34 4.18 11.23 2.05
C GLU A 34 5.33 10.59 1.27
N ALA A 35 5.05 9.59 0.41
CA ALA A 35 6.08 8.96 -0.41
C ALA A 35 6.83 9.97 -1.30
N LYS A 36 6.11 10.84 -2.01
CA LYS A 36 6.71 11.89 -2.84
C LYS A 36 7.64 12.82 -2.07
N SER A 37 7.34 13.10 -0.80
CA SER A 37 8.17 14.00 0.02
C SER A 37 9.59 13.45 0.24
N TYR A 38 9.76 12.12 0.17
CA TYR A 38 11.06 11.46 0.27
C TYR A 38 11.84 11.43 -1.06
N PHE A 39 11.17 11.65 -2.19
CA PHE A 39 11.75 11.49 -3.53
C PHE A 39 11.59 12.77 -4.35
N PRO A 40 12.59 13.66 -4.40
CA PRO A 40 12.46 14.95 -5.08
C PRO A 40 12.32 14.84 -6.61
N TYR A 41 12.87 13.77 -7.21
CA TYR A 41 12.82 13.53 -8.65
C TYR A 41 11.89 12.35 -8.96
N HIS A 42 10.60 12.64 -9.14
CA HIS A 42 9.60 11.63 -9.43
C HIS A 42 8.64 12.07 -10.53
N ASN A 43 7.98 11.11 -11.15
CA ASN A 43 6.79 11.33 -11.95
C ASN A 43 5.65 10.45 -11.43
N GLU A 44 4.42 10.98 -11.47
CA GLU A 44 3.22 10.25 -11.08
C GLU A 44 2.41 9.90 -12.33
N ILE A 45 2.06 8.63 -12.47
CA ILE A 45 1.21 8.13 -13.55
C ILE A 45 0.02 7.41 -12.92
N ILE A 46 -1.19 7.93 -13.15
CA ILE A 46 -2.42 7.23 -12.81
C ILE A 46 -2.68 6.18 -13.89
N LEU A 47 -2.75 4.90 -13.49
CA LEU A 47 -3.03 3.84 -14.45
C LEU A 47 -4.49 3.94 -14.93
N ASN A 48 -4.67 3.95 -16.25
CA ASN A 48 -5.99 3.87 -16.87
C ASN A 48 -6.65 2.51 -16.61
N TYR A 49 -7.92 2.36 -17.02
CA TYR A 49 -8.69 1.13 -16.80
C TYR A 49 -7.96 -0.13 -17.29
N SER A 50 -7.40 -0.10 -18.51
CA SER A 50 -6.73 -1.24 -19.13
C SER A 50 -5.47 -1.66 -18.37
N LEU A 51 -4.58 -0.70 -18.08
CA LEU A 51 -3.34 -0.96 -17.34
C LEU A 51 -3.62 -1.42 -15.91
N ARG A 52 -4.58 -0.77 -15.23
CA ARG A 52 -5.03 -1.15 -13.89
C ARG A 52 -5.57 -2.60 -13.88
N SER A 53 -6.44 -2.94 -14.84
CA SER A 53 -7.00 -4.28 -14.93
C SER A 53 -5.94 -5.33 -15.23
N ALA A 54 -4.98 -5.03 -16.12
CA ALA A 54 -3.86 -5.91 -16.42
C ALA A 54 -3.00 -6.16 -15.18
N PHE A 55 -2.60 -5.09 -14.49
CA PHE A 55 -1.82 -5.16 -13.26
C PHE A 55 -2.50 -6.04 -12.21
N ILE A 56 -3.77 -5.77 -11.88
CA ILE A 56 -4.52 -6.52 -10.85
C ILE A 56 -4.64 -7.99 -11.24
N LYS A 57 -5.01 -8.27 -12.50
CA LYS A 57 -5.18 -9.64 -12.99
C LYS A 57 -3.87 -10.43 -12.90
N ASN A 58 -2.78 -9.85 -13.37
CA ASN A 58 -1.49 -10.54 -13.45
C ASN A 58 -0.87 -10.68 -12.07
N TYR A 59 -0.91 -9.63 -11.24
CA TYR A 59 -0.46 -9.72 -9.85
C TYR A 59 -1.18 -10.85 -9.10
N ASN A 60 -2.52 -10.89 -9.16
CA ASN A 60 -3.31 -11.95 -8.50
C ASN A 60 -3.06 -13.36 -9.06
N LYS A 61 -2.66 -13.47 -10.32
CA LYS A 61 -2.30 -14.74 -10.94
C LYS A 61 -0.96 -15.27 -10.44
N PHE A 62 0.01 -14.38 -10.19
CA PHE A 62 1.40 -14.77 -9.98
C PHE A 62 1.92 -14.59 -8.55
N SER A 63 1.34 -13.71 -7.73
CA SER A 63 1.78 -13.48 -6.35
C SER A 63 1.65 -14.72 -5.45
N LYS A 64 0.72 -15.63 -5.80
CA LYS A 64 0.35 -16.84 -5.03
C LYS A 64 0.05 -16.55 -3.56
N THR A 65 -0.46 -15.34 -3.27
CA THR A 65 -0.94 -14.92 -1.95
C THR A 65 -2.36 -15.41 -1.71
N ASN A 66 -2.74 -15.61 -0.44
CA ASN A 66 -4.12 -15.95 -0.08
C ASN A 66 -5.07 -14.76 -0.30
N GLU A 67 -4.53 -13.53 -0.19
CA GLU A 67 -5.25 -12.29 -0.43
C GLU A 67 -5.19 -11.90 -1.91
N LYS A 68 -6.34 -11.46 -2.43
CA LYS A 68 -6.49 -10.96 -3.80
C LYS A 68 -6.53 -9.44 -3.80
N LEU A 69 -5.77 -8.84 -4.70
CA LEU A 69 -5.69 -7.40 -4.89
C LEU A 69 -6.98 -6.96 -5.56
N ILE A 70 -7.68 -6.02 -4.90
CA ILE A 70 -8.88 -5.37 -5.41
C ILE A 70 -8.65 -3.87 -5.23
N ALA A 71 -8.67 -3.12 -6.33
CA ALA A 71 -8.40 -1.69 -6.32
C ALA A 71 -9.20 -0.95 -7.40
N ASP A 72 -9.68 0.25 -7.07
CA ASP A 72 -10.35 1.17 -8.00
C ASP A 72 -9.40 2.25 -8.53
N LYS A 73 -8.27 2.50 -7.88
CA LYS A 73 -7.23 3.42 -8.32
C LYS A 73 -5.86 2.79 -8.12
N ILE A 74 -4.99 2.90 -9.14
CA ILE A 74 -3.58 2.50 -9.05
C ILE A 74 -2.74 3.66 -9.59
N ILE A 75 -1.73 4.04 -8.82
CA ILE A 75 -0.73 5.03 -9.20
C ILE A 75 0.61 4.33 -9.32
N LEU A 76 1.34 4.67 -10.38
CA LEU A 76 2.75 4.37 -10.56
C LEU A 76 3.55 5.65 -10.26
N LEU A 77 4.39 5.60 -9.23
CA LEU A 77 5.34 6.63 -8.89
C LEU A 77 6.71 6.19 -9.39
N THR A 78 7.17 6.79 -10.49
CA THR A 78 8.47 6.47 -11.09
C THR A 78 9.53 7.38 -10.47
N LEU A 79 10.58 6.81 -9.88
CA LEU A 79 11.73 7.59 -9.44
C LEU A 79 12.65 7.84 -10.63
N LEU A 80 12.99 9.09 -10.91
CA LEU A 80 13.75 9.47 -12.11
C LEU A 80 15.26 9.33 -11.91
N ASP A 81 15.71 9.29 -10.65
CA ASP A 81 17.10 9.17 -10.22
C ASP A 81 17.45 7.73 -9.79
N ARG A 82 16.50 6.79 -9.83
CA ARG A 82 16.67 5.41 -9.37
C ARG A 82 15.98 4.42 -10.30
N ASN A 83 16.50 3.19 -10.35
CA ASN A 83 15.85 2.09 -11.08
C ASN A 83 14.74 1.42 -10.24
N GLU A 84 13.88 2.22 -9.63
CA GLU A 84 12.85 1.74 -8.71
C GLU A 84 11.57 2.54 -8.88
N TRP A 85 10.47 1.83 -9.08
CA TRP A 85 9.14 2.38 -9.21
C TRP A 85 8.25 1.85 -8.09
N TYR A 86 7.40 2.71 -7.55
CA TYR A 86 6.41 2.33 -6.55
C TYR A 86 5.02 2.29 -7.18
N VAL A 87 4.32 1.18 -6.99
CA VAL A 87 2.92 1.04 -7.39
C VAL A 87 2.07 1.09 -6.13
N PHE A 88 1.18 2.08 -6.04
CA PHE A 88 0.24 2.25 -4.95
C PHE A 88 -1.18 1.93 -5.44
N ALA A 89 -1.92 1.13 -4.69
CA ALA A 89 -3.29 0.76 -5.02
C ALA A 89 -4.25 1.13 -3.88
N SER A 90 -5.39 1.68 -4.25
CA SER A 90 -6.48 2.02 -3.33
C SER A 90 -7.81 1.41 -3.74
N LEU A 91 -8.67 1.28 -2.72
CA LEU A 91 -10.08 0.98 -2.87
C LEU A 91 -10.86 1.99 -2.02
N LYS A 92 -11.80 2.73 -2.63
CA LYS A 92 -12.59 3.77 -1.97
C LYS A 92 -11.73 4.80 -1.22
N ASN A 93 -10.65 5.26 -1.88
CA ASN A 93 -9.67 6.22 -1.34
C ASN A 93 -8.86 5.72 -0.12
N CYS A 94 -8.97 4.46 0.26
CA CYS A 94 -8.09 3.86 1.26
C CYS A 94 -6.94 3.14 0.57
N LEU A 95 -5.70 3.36 1.02
CA LEU A 95 -4.58 2.51 0.63
C LEU A 95 -4.89 1.07 1.01
N VAL A 96 -4.75 0.14 0.06
CA VAL A 96 -4.94 -1.31 0.30
C VAL A 96 -3.67 -2.09 0.03
N PHE A 97 -2.80 -1.58 -0.83
CA PHE A 97 -1.62 -2.29 -1.28
C PHE A 97 -0.58 -1.33 -1.84
N TRP A 98 0.70 -1.65 -1.66
CA TRP A 98 1.78 -1.04 -2.42
C TRP A 98 2.91 -2.02 -2.69
N ILE A 99 3.69 -1.78 -3.74
CA ILE A 99 4.85 -2.60 -4.10
C ILE A 99 5.91 -1.75 -4.79
N ASN A 100 7.18 -2.01 -4.49
CA ASN A 100 8.31 -1.47 -5.24
C ASN A 100 8.79 -2.49 -6.27
N LEU A 101 9.03 -2.04 -7.50
CA LEU A 101 9.43 -2.85 -8.64
C LEU A 101 10.50 -2.13 -9.46
N GLU A 102 11.38 -2.88 -10.08
CA GLU A 102 12.16 -2.35 -11.19
C GLU A 102 11.24 -2.06 -12.39
N PRO A 103 11.57 -1.09 -13.25
CA PRO A 103 10.79 -0.76 -14.44
C PRO A 103 10.47 -1.99 -15.32
N ASP A 104 11.49 -2.82 -15.59
CA ASP A 104 11.35 -4.02 -16.42
C ASP A 104 10.39 -5.03 -15.79
N ARG A 105 10.41 -5.16 -14.46
CA ARG A 105 9.49 -6.04 -13.71
C ARG A 105 8.06 -5.53 -13.76
N PHE A 106 7.86 -4.21 -13.73
CA PHE A 106 6.54 -3.63 -13.90
C PHE A 106 5.99 -3.93 -15.30
N ILE A 107 6.80 -3.73 -16.35
CA ILE A 107 6.39 -4.02 -17.73
C ILE A 107 6.10 -5.51 -17.91
N GLU A 108 7.00 -6.38 -17.44
CA GLU A 108 6.80 -7.82 -17.45
C GLU A 108 5.48 -8.21 -16.77
N LEU A 109 5.17 -7.62 -15.62
CA LEU A 109 3.92 -7.88 -14.91
C LEU A 109 2.70 -7.41 -15.70
N ILE A 110 2.75 -6.26 -16.38
CA ILE A 110 1.67 -5.77 -17.24
C ILE A 110 1.44 -6.72 -18.44
N ASP A 111 2.52 -7.25 -19.02
CA ASP A 111 2.48 -8.16 -20.17
C ASP A 111 2.09 -9.60 -19.79
N GLY A 112 1.96 -9.88 -18.50
CA GLY A 112 1.51 -11.19 -17.99
C GLY A 112 2.64 -12.14 -17.65
N GLY A 113 3.85 -11.63 -17.43
CA GLY A 113 4.95 -12.33 -16.80
C GLY A 113 4.78 -12.44 -15.27
N ALA A 114 5.60 -13.30 -14.68
CA ALA A 114 5.48 -13.67 -13.27
C ALA A 114 6.26 -12.72 -12.36
N ILE A 115 5.69 -12.44 -11.19
CA ILE A 115 6.39 -11.78 -10.10
C ILE A 115 6.83 -12.82 -9.05
N ALA A 116 7.85 -12.49 -8.26
CA ALA A 116 8.25 -13.32 -7.14
C ALA A 116 7.11 -13.47 -6.11
N LYS A 117 7.07 -14.61 -5.44
CA LYS A 117 6.07 -14.93 -4.42
C LYS A 117 6.12 -13.91 -3.28
N ASP A 118 4.97 -13.59 -2.71
CA ASP A 118 4.84 -12.75 -1.52
C ASP A 118 5.41 -11.32 -1.67
N GLN A 119 5.58 -10.84 -2.91
CA GLN A 119 5.98 -9.45 -3.14
C GLN A 119 4.79 -8.49 -3.02
N GLY A 120 5.02 -7.38 -2.32
CA GLY A 120 4.02 -6.35 -2.08
C GLY A 120 3.55 -6.32 -0.63
N HIS A 121 3.09 -5.16 -0.23
CA HIS A 121 2.74 -4.82 1.14
C HIS A 121 1.25 -4.53 1.20
N TRP A 122 0.53 -5.37 1.95
CA TRP A 122 -0.88 -5.22 2.22
C TRP A 122 -1.11 -4.27 3.38
N ARG A 123 -2.23 -3.55 3.36
CA ARG A 123 -2.69 -2.85 4.56
C ARG A 123 -3.15 -3.90 5.58
N ASN A 124 -2.45 -3.99 6.72
CA ASN A 124 -2.89 -4.73 7.90
C ASN A 124 -3.98 -3.98 8.69
#